data_AF-A0A9D6CYG2-F1
#
_entry.id   AF-A0A9D6CYG2-F1
#
_cell.length_a   1.000
_cell.length_b   1.000
_cell.length_c   1.000
_cell.angle_alpha   90.00
_cell.angle_beta   90.00
_cell.angle_gamma   90.00
#
_symmetry.space_group_name_H-M   'P 1'
#
loop_
_entity.id
_entity.type
_entity.pdbx_description
1 polymer ?
#
loop_
_entity_poly.entity_id
_entity_poly.type
_entity_poly.pdbx_seq_one_letter_code
_entity_poly.pdbx_strand_id
1 'polypeptide(L)'
;MGTKGGLCWICKANKATSGEHAIKKSDIKLAFPEKQRLYFHTAEKKNIYIQGSNSVWLKPLKICPDCNNKRLQPYDKAWDAFSKNCLDQRTTETPASLWRKLPTKAQQQIRLFLLIKLGCITKRLQHDKLRGHTSNVKNILDQMSNGILTEKLPRSFYAEFLPPAPGLQTPNLEVLNKKNTNICMAVASGYNLPWVSIKVAFAVHTSAGLLNWMQTVHVSDLSS
;
A
#
# COMPACT_ATOMS: atom_id res chain seq x y z
N MET A 1 -3.27 22.29 2.16
CA MET A 1 -2.15 23.08 1.61
C MET A 1 -1.39 22.22 0.61
N GLY A 2 -1.40 22.59 -0.67
CA GLY A 2 -0.73 21.83 -1.73
C GLY A 2 0.77 22.09 -1.71
N THR A 3 1.56 21.03 -1.58
CA THR A 3 3.02 21.09 -1.68
C THR A 3 3.43 21.62 -3.07
N LYS A 4 4.39 22.55 -3.11
CA LYS A 4 5.10 22.94 -4.35
C LYS A 4 5.58 21.64 -5.02
N GLY A 5 5.20 21.43 -6.27
CA GLY A 5 5.33 20.12 -6.95
C GLY A 5 6.79 19.70 -7.11
N GLY A 6 7.28 18.87 -6.20
CA GLY A 6 8.56 18.19 -6.32
C GLY A 6 8.56 17.17 -7.47
N LEU A 7 9.70 16.53 -7.70
CA LEU A 7 9.80 15.43 -8.65
C LEU A 7 9.01 14.21 -8.16
N CYS A 8 8.43 13.47 -9.09
CA CYS A 8 7.76 12.21 -8.81
C CYS A 8 8.74 11.24 -8.17
N TRP A 9 8.38 10.66 -7.02
CA TRP A 9 9.27 9.74 -6.29
C TRP A 9 9.56 8.44 -7.06
N ILE A 10 8.69 8.04 -7.99
CA ILE A 10 8.84 6.84 -8.81
C ILE A 10 9.89 7.07 -9.90
N CYS A 11 9.69 8.03 -10.81
CA CYS A 11 10.60 8.23 -11.95
C CYS A 11 11.73 9.21 -11.68
N LYS A 12 11.59 10.07 -10.66
CA LYS A 12 12.55 11.12 -10.29
C LYS A 12 12.91 12.09 -11.43
N ALA A 13 12.09 12.13 -12.48
CA ALA A 13 12.32 12.93 -13.69
C ALA A 13 11.20 13.96 -13.91
N ASN A 14 9.93 13.54 -13.79
CA ASN A 14 8.78 14.38 -14.11
C ASN A 14 8.16 15.02 -12.85
N LYS A 15 7.54 16.20 -13.01
CA LYS A 15 6.86 16.92 -11.92
C LYS A 15 5.67 16.11 -11.36
N ALA A 16 5.55 16.09 -10.04
CA ALA A 16 4.47 15.41 -9.32
C ALA A 16 3.21 16.29 -9.22
N THR A 17 2.34 16.22 -10.24
CA THR A 17 1.13 17.04 -10.33
C THR A 17 -0.18 16.26 -10.22
N SER A 18 -0.14 14.94 -10.37
CA SER A 18 -1.31 14.06 -10.30
C SER A 18 -1.46 13.44 -8.91
N GLY A 19 -2.64 13.55 -8.29
CA GLY A 19 -2.91 12.96 -6.98
C GLY A 19 -3.17 11.46 -7.08
N GLU A 20 -2.37 10.67 -6.36
CA GLU A 20 -2.54 9.22 -6.27
C GLU A 20 -3.35 8.85 -5.04
N HIS A 21 -4.31 7.93 -5.20
CA HIS A 21 -5.19 7.55 -4.11
C HIS A 21 -4.50 6.54 -3.18
N ALA A 22 -4.61 6.75 -1.86
CA ALA A 22 -4.13 5.79 -0.86
C ALA A 22 -4.87 4.45 -0.94
N ILE A 23 -6.19 4.52 -1.07
CA ILE A 23 -7.08 3.40 -1.36
C ILE A 23 -7.71 3.68 -2.71
N LYS A 24 -7.73 2.70 -3.60
CA LYS A 24 -8.23 2.88 -4.97
C LYS A 24 -9.68 3.35 -4.95
N LYS A 25 -9.98 4.34 -5.78
CA LYS A 25 -11.31 4.93 -5.90
C LYS A 25 -12.39 3.89 -6.22
N SER A 26 -12.09 2.90 -7.06
CA SER A 26 -13.02 1.81 -7.40
C SER A 26 -13.38 0.99 -6.17
N ASP A 27 -12.40 0.62 -5.34
CA ASP A 27 -12.63 -0.13 -4.11
C ASP A 27 -13.48 0.68 -3.10
N ILE A 28 -13.23 1.99 -2.97
CA ILE A 28 -14.05 2.85 -2.11
C ILE A 28 -15.51 2.88 -2.59
N LYS A 29 -15.73 2.96 -3.91
CA LYS A 29 -17.09 2.92 -4.48
C LYS A 29 -17.79 1.59 -4.25
N LEU A 30 -17.04 0.49 -4.27
CA LEU A 30 -17.58 -0.85 -4.00
C LEU A 30 -17.90 -1.04 -2.51
N ALA A 31 -17.04 -0.56 -1.63
CA ALA A 31 -17.23 -0.68 -0.18
C ALA A 31 -18.34 0.26 0.33
N PHE A 32 -18.51 1.42 -0.30
CA PHE A 32 -19.49 2.43 0.10
C PHE A 32 -20.33 2.89 -1.11
N PRO A 33 -21.43 2.19 -1.40
CA PRO A 33 -22.33 2.57 -2.50
C PRO A 33 -22.95 3.96 -2.28
N GLU A 34 -23.37 4.58 -3.39
CA GLU A 34 -23.85 5.98 -3.39
C GLU A 34 -25.03 6.16 -2.40
N LYS A 35 -25.00 7.29 -1.65
CA LYS A 35 -25.89 7.73 -0.53
C LYS A 35 -25.30 7.64 0.88
N GLN A 36 -24.14 7.01 1.09
CA GLN A 36 -23.50 7.01 2.41
C GLN A 36 -22.64 8.26 2.65
N ARG A 37 -22.78 8.88 3.83
CA ARG A 37 -21.84 9.91 4.28
C ARG A 37 -20.52 9.22 4.62
N LEU A 38 -19.45 9.62 3.94
CA LEU A 38 -18.11 9.10 4.19
C LEU A 38 -17.39 9.99 5.19
N TYR A 39 -16.77 9.35 6.17
CA TYR A 39 -15.92 10.01 7.15
C TYR A 39 -14.52 9.41 7.08
N PHE A 40 -13.52 10.29 7.09
CA PHE A 40 -12.12 9.94 7.10
C PHE A 40 -11.54 10.15 8.50
N HIS A 41 -10.71 9.19 8.92
CA HIS A 41 -10.05 9.21 10.21
C HIS A 41 -8.54 9.13 10.02
N THR A 42 -7.82 9.90 10.83
CA THR A 42 -6.36 9.93 10.96
C THR A 42 -6.03 9.77 12.43
N ALA A 43 -4.74 9.60 12.76
CA ALA A 43 -4.30 9.59 14.15
C ALA A 43 -4.61 10.93 14.84
N GLU A 44 -4.51 12.05 14.11
CA GLU A 44 -4.66 13.40 14.65
C GLU A 44 -6.11 13.93 14.62
N LYS A 45 -6.91 13.45 13.66
CA LYS A 45 -8.28 13.94 13.42
C LYS A 45 -9.22 12.80 13.09
N LYS A 46 -10.38 12.78 13.74
CA LYS A 46 -11.46 11.81 13.52
C LYS A 46 -12.67 12.48 12.86
N ASN A 47 -13.53 11.70 12.23
CA ASN A 47 -14.81 12.15 11.67
C ASN A 47 -14.69 13.29 10.64
N ILE A 48 -13.64 13.31 9.81
CA ILE A 48 -13.53 14.29 8.74
C ILE A 48 -14.54 13.91 7.65
N TYR A 49 -15.63 14.65 7.52
CA TYR A 49 -16.57 14.43 6.43
C TYR A 49 -15.89 14.62 5.07
N ILE A 50 -16.02 13.65 4.18
CA ILE A 50 -15.51 13.72 2.81
C ILE A 50 -16.65 13.57 1.80
N GLN A 51 -16.67 14.45 0.79
CA GLN A 51 -17.69 14.50 -0.27
C GLN A 51 -17.51 13.40 -1.33
N GLY A 52 -17.22 12.17 -0.89
CA GLY A 52 -17.10 11.00 -1.75
C GLY A 52 -15.68 10.59 -2.12
N SER A 53 -15.60 9.56 -2.99
CA SER A 53 -14.37 8.85 -3.35
C SER A 53 -13.31 9.66 -4.12
N ASN A 54 -13.64 10.89 -4.52
CA ASN A 54 -12.72 11.82 -5.20
C ASN A 54 -12.00 12.79 -4.24
N SER A 55 -12.32 12.74 -2.95
CA SER A 55 -11.82 13.67 -1.94
C SER A 55 -10.30 13.80 -1.93
N VAL A 56 -9.80 15.02 -1.71
CA VAL A 56 -8.36 15.30 -1.56
C VAL A 56 -7.75 14.53 -0.38
N TRP A 57 -8.55 14.25 0.66
CA TRP A 57 -8.13 13.45 1.82
C TRP A 57 -7.75 12.02 1.45
N LEU A 58 -8.30 11.49 0.35
CA LEU A 58 -8.00 10.16 -0.18
C LEU A 58 -6.78 10.15 -1.11
N LYS A 59 -6.24 11.32 -1.46
CA LYS A 59 -5.10 11.52 -2.38
C LYS A 59 -3.92 12.17 -1.65
N PRO A 60 -3.31 11.49 -0.67
CA PRO A 60 -2.34 12.12 0.22
C PRO A 60 -1.01 12.47 -0.46
N LEU A 61 -0.74 11.92 -1.65
CA LEU A 61 0.51 12.11 -2.36
C LEU A 61 0.27 12.47 -3.83
N LYS A 62 1.18 13.29 -4.39
CA LYS A 62 1.25 13.53 -5.83
C LYS A 62 2.39 12.74 -6.48
N ILE A 63 2.13 12.23 -7.68
CA ILE A 63 3.12 11.64 -8.61
C ILE A 63 2.94 12.26 -10.00
N CYS A 64 3.83 11.94 -10.96
CA CYS A 64 3.68 12.50 -12.31
C CYS A 64 2.53 11.80 -13.08
N PRO A 65 1.85 12.51 -14.00
CA PRO A 65 0.82 11.91 -14.83
C PRO A 65 1.28 10.71 -15.65
N ASP A 66 2.53 10.68 -16.13
CA ASP A 66 3.05 9.54 -16.91
C ASP A 66 3.16 8.28 -16.06
N CYS A 67 3.66 8.39 -14.83
CA CYS A 67 3.62 7.27 -13.91
C CYS A 67 2.16 6.89 -13.66
N ASN A 68 1.36 7.83 -13.17
CA ASN A 68 -0.01 7.58 -12.71
C ASN A 68 -0.91 6.94 -13.78
N ASN A 69 -0.92 7.51 -14.99
CA ASN A 69 -1.92 7.18 -16.00
C ASN A 69 -1.43 6.15 -17.02
N LYS A 70 -0.12 5.97 -17.18
CA LYS A 70 0.46 5.04 -18.17
C LYS A 70 1.14 3.86 -17.47
N ARG A 71 2.15 4.13 -16.64
CA ARG A 71 2.98 3.08 -16.03
C ARG A 71 2.21 2.21 -15.04
N LEU A 72 1.40 2.83 -14.18
CA LEU A 72 0.70 2.11 -13.11
C LEU A 72 -0.61 1.46 -13.59
N GLN A 73 -1.13 1.87 -14.75
CA GLN A 73 -2.42 1.42 -15.28
C GLN A 73 -2.55 -0.12 -15.41
N PRO A 74 -1.55 -0.87 -15.87
CA PRO A 74 -1.65 -2.33 -15.95
C PRO A 74 -1.78 -2.98 -14.56
N TYR A 75 -1.10 -2.44 -13.56
CA TYR A 75 -1.11 -2.97 -12.18
C TYR A 75 -2.42 -2.64 -11.49
N ASP A 76 -2.93 -1.44 -11.72
CA ASP A 76 -4.25 -1.00 -11.32
C ASP A 76 -5.37 -1.90 -11.86
N LYS A 77 -5.29 -2.28 -13.14
CA LYS A 77 -6.25 -3.19 -13.79
C LYS A 77 -6.17 -4.60 -13.23
N ALA A 78 -4.96 -5.11 -12.98
CA ALA A 78 -4.76 -6.43 -12.39
C ALA A 78 -5.35 -6.49 -10.97
N TRP A 79 -5.14 -5.44 -10.18
CA TRP A 79 -5.75 -5.29 -8.86
C TRP A 79 -7.29 -5.23 -8.95
N ASP A 80 -7.84 -4.39 -9.83
CA ASP A 80 -9.30 -4.28 -9.99
C ASP A 80 -9.95 -5.63 -10.32
N ALA A 81 -9.33 -6.41 -11.20
CA ALA A 81 -9.84 -7.75 -11.56
C ALA A 81 -9.82 -8.70 -10.35
N PHE A 82 -8.70 -8.72 -9.60
CA PHE A 82 -8.58 -9.57 -8.43
C PHE A 82 -9.52 -9.16 -7.29
N SER A 83 -9.56 -7.87 -6.94
CA SER A 83 -10.42 -7.31 -5.89
C SER A 83 -11.89 -7.63 -6.16
N LYS A 84 -12.35 -7.49 -7.41
CA LYS A 84 -13.72 -7.84 -7.81
C LYS A 84 -14.02 -9.33 -7.64
N ASN A 85 -13.08 -10.21 -7.98
CA ASN A 85 -13.27 -11.65 -7.79
C ASN A 85 -13.34 -12.02 -6.31
N CYS A 86 -12.60 -11.32 -5.43
CA CYS A 86 -12.72 -11.50 -3.99
C CYS A 86 -14.06 -11.02 -3.43
N LEU A 87 -14.69 -10.02 -4.07
CA LEU A 87 -16.01 -9.51 -3.68
C LEU A 87 -17.17 -10.36 -4.20
N ASP A 88 -16.98 -11.16 -5.26
CA ASP A 88 -18.06 -11.92 -5.88
C ASP A 88 -18.62 -12.95 -4.89
N GLN A 89 -19.82 -12.70 -4.37
CA GLN A 89 -20.47 -13.55 -3.36
C GLN A 89 -20.78 -14.97 -3.84
N ARG A 90 -20.65 -15.24 -5.14
CA ARG A 90 -20.77 -16.60 -5.70
C ARG A 90 -19.48 -17.41 -5.52
N THR A 91 -18.37 -16.77 -5.18
CA THR A 91 -17.12 -17.46 -4.91
C THR A 91 -17.14 -18.08 -3.51
N THR A 92 -16.77 -19.34 -3.40
CA THR A 92 -16.47 -20.00 -2.11
C THR A 92 -14.99 -19.92 -1.77
N GLU A 93 -14.19 -19.31 -2.65
CA GLU A 93 -12.75 -19.24 -2.50
C GLU A 93 -12.31 -18.07 -1.63
N THR A 94 -11.34 -18.34 -0.74
CA THR A 94 -10.68 -17.26 0.01
C THR A 94 -9.80 -16.41 -0.92
N PRO A 95 -9.52 -15.13 -0.57
CA PRO A 95 -8.58 -14.31 -1.31
C PRO A 95 -7.21 -14.98 -1.52
N ALA A 96 -6.72 -15.72 -0.52
CA ALA A 96 -5.48 -16.48 -0.61
C ALA A 96 -5.55 -17.66 -1.60
N SER A 97 -6.72 -18.28 -1.76
CA SER A 97 -6.95 -19.33 -2.78
C SER A 97 -6.99 -18.73 -4.18
N LEU A 98 -7.81 -17.68 -4.36
CA LEU A 98 -7.89 -16.93 -5.63
C LEU A 98 -6.51 -16.44 -6.07
N TRP A 99 -5.73 -15.90 -5.14
CA TRP A 99 -4.36 -15.46 -5.37
C TRP A 99 -3.47 -16.57 -5.96
N ARG A 100 -3.49 -17.76 -5.35
CA ARG A 100 -2.66 -18.91 -5.76
C ARG A 100 -3.01 -19.40 -7.16
N LYS A 101 -4.25 -19.21 -7.62
CA LYS A 101 -4.72 -19.61 -8.94
C LYS A 101 -4.40 -18.58 -10.04
N LEU A 102 -4.02 -17.35 -9.68
CA LEU A 102 -3.70 -16.33 -10.68
C LEU A 102 -2.45 -16.70 -11.48
N PRO A 103 -2.39 -16.38 -12.79
CA PRO A 103 -1.16 -16.47 -13.57
C PRO A 103 -0.03 -15.65 -12.93
N THR A 104 1.21 -16.12 -13.04
CA THR A 104 2.41 -15.46 -12.47
C THR A 104 2.49 -13.99 -12.84
N LYS A 105 2.15 -13.62 -14.08
CA LYS A 105 2.12 -12.23 -14.53
C LYS A 105 1.10 -11.38 -13.76
N ALA A 106 -0.11 -11.89 -13.51
CA ALA A 106 -1.13 -11.18 -12.75
C ALA A 106 -0.71 -11.02 -11.28
N GLN A 107 -0.11 -12.04 -10.69
CA GLN A 107 0.46 -11.96 -9.34
C GLN A 107 1.55 -10.87 -9.27
N GLN A 108 2.47 -10.83 -10.24
CA GLN A 108 3.51 -9.80 -10.29
C GLN A 108 2.92 -8.39 -10.42
N GLN A 109 1.92 -8.20 -11.28
CA GLN A 109 1.26 -6.90 -11.46
C GLN A 109 0.55 -6.44 -10.18
N ILE A 110 -0.13 -7.34 -9.46
CA ILE A 110 -0.75 -7.02 -8.17
C ILE A 110 0.31 -6.69 -7.11
N ARG A 111 1.42 -7.43 -7.06
CA ARG A 111 2.53 -7.11 -6.14
C ARG A 111 3.13 -5.73 -6.45
N LEU A 112 3.27 -5.36 -7.72
CA LEU A 112 3.70 -4.02 -8.12
C LEU A 112 2.69 -2.95 -7.70
N PHE A 113 1.38 -3.21 -7.84
CA PHE A 113 0.34 -2.34 -7.29
C PHE A 113 0.52 -2.12 -5.77
N LEU A 114 0.72 -3.19 -5.00
CA LEU A 114 0.94 -3.11 -3.55
C LEU A 114 2.23 -2.36 -3.20
N LEU A 115 3.31 -2.57 -3.95
CA LEU A 115 4.58 -1.85 -3.80
C LEU A 115 4.40 -0.35 -4.01
N ILE A 116 3.58 0.06 -4.99
CA ILE A 116 3.25 1.46 -5.24
C ILE A 116 2.48 2.06 -4.08
N LYS A 117 1.47 1.36 -3.55
CA LYS A 117 0.68 1.85 -2.40
C LYS A 117 1.57 2.02 -1.18
N LEU A 118 2.41 1.04 -0.88
CA LEU A 118 3.38 1.14 0.21
C LEU A 118 4.37 2.30 0.00
N GLY A 119 4.91 2.47 -1.21
CA GLY A 119 5.81 3.58 -1.52
C GLY A 119 5.15 4.95 -1.41
N CYS A 120 3.88 5.08 -1.79
CA CYS A 120 3.14 6.33 -1.62
C CYS A 120 2.95 6.69 -0.13
N ILE A 121 2.63 5.71 0.70
CA ILE A 121 2.48 5.89 2.15
C ILE A 121 3.83 6.24 2.78
N THR A 122 4.88 5.53 2.39
CA THR A 122 6.26 5.79 2.85
C THR A 122 6.70 7.20 2.48
N LYS A 123 6.40 7.66 1.25
CA LYS A 123 6.73 9.02 0.79
C LYS A 123 5.94 10.09 1.53
N ARG A 124 4.66 9.85 1.81
CA ARG A 124 3.83 10.75 2.63
C ARG A 124 4.47 10.93 4.01
N LEU A 125 4.85 9.83 4.67
CA LEU A 125 5.45 9.86 6.01
C LEU A 125 6.85 10.49 6.03
N GLN A 126 7.61 10.35 4.94
CA GLN A 126 8.86 11.10 4.76
C GLN A 126 8.62 12.62 4.83
N HIS A 127 7.50 13.08 4.26
CA HIS A 127 7.12 14.50 4.27
C HIS A 127 6.56 14.93 5.63
N ASP A 128 5.81 14.06 6.31
CA ASP A 128 5.09 14.36 7.55
C ASP A 128 5.97 14.29 8.83
N LYS A 129 7.30 14.23 8.71
CA LYS A 129 8.32 14.24 9.79
C LYS A 129 8.59 12.90 10.49
N LEU A 130 9.12 11.92 9.77
CA LEU A 130 10.08 10.95 10.35
C LEU A 130 11.39 11.68 10.70
N ARG A 131 11.39 12.42 11.82
CA ARG A 131 12.43 13.36 12.28
C ARG A 131 13.80 12.73 12.64
N GLY A 132 14.04 11.44 12.40
CA GLY A 132 15.31 10.78 12.72
C GLY A 132 15.80 9.67 11.78
N HIS A 133 15.06 9.33 10.70
CA HIS A 133 15.36 8.17 9.84
C HIS A 133 15.36 8.47 8.34
N THR A 134 15.63 9.72 7.95
CA THR A 134 15.45 10.24 6.59
C THR A 134 16.29 9.50 5.52
N SER A 135 17.51 9.05 5.85
CA SER A 135 18.39 8.31 4.95
C SER A 135 17.85 6.91 4.62
N ASN A 136 17.39 6.17 5.63
CA ASN A 136 16.80 4.84 5.46
C ASN A 136 15.51 4.90 4.62
N VAL A 137 14.66 5.88 4.87
CA VAL A 137 13.41 6.07 4.10
C VAL A 137 13.69 6.40 2.63
N LYS A 138 14.71 7.22 2.35
CA LYS A 138 15.14 7.49 0.97
C LYS A 138 15.60 6.22 0.28
N ASN A 139 16.42 5.40 0.94
CA ASN A 139 16.88 4.12 0.39
C ASN A 139 15.71 3.18 0.07
N ILE A 140 14.74 3.05 0.99
CA ILE A 140 13.49 2.29 0.76
C ILE A 140 12.79 2.75 -0.51
N LEU A 141 12.52 4.06 -0.61
CA LEU A 141 11.84 4.63 -1.75
C LEU A 141 12.63 4.46 -3.05
N ASP A 142 13.96 4.52 -2.99
CA ASP A 142 14.84 4.31 -4.13
C ASP A 142 14.75 2.85 -4.62
N GLN A 143 14.72 1.86 -3.72
CA GLN A 143 14.55 0.45 -4.08
C GLN A 143 13.15 0.15 -4.64
N MET A 144 12.10 0.71 -4.02
CA MET A 144 10.72 0.57 -4.51
C MET A 144 10.58 1.21 -5.90
N SER A 145 11.12 2.42 -6.08
CA SER A 145 11.18 3.14 -7.36
C SER A 145 11.86 2.28 -8.44
N ASN A 146 13.04 1.73 -8.15
CA ASN A 146 13.73 0.86 -9.09
C ASN A 146 12.91 -0.38 -9.46
N GLY A 147 12.25 -1.01 -8.48
CA GLY A 147 11.40 -2.17 -8.75
C GLY A 147 10.19 -1.87 -9.62
N ILE A 148 9.60 -0.68 -9.46
CA ILE A 148 8.50 -0.21 -10.33
C ILE A 148 9.00 0.14 -11.74
N LEU A 149 10.16 0.77 -11.86
CA LEU A 149 10.72 1.17 -13.15
C LEU A 149 11.19 -0.01 -13.99
N THR A 150 11.72 -1.04 -13.33
CA THR A 150 12.23 -2.27 -13.98
C THR A 150 11.21 -3.41 -14.02
N GLU A 151 10.03 -3.19 -13.43
CA GLU A 151 8.98 -4.20 -13.20
C GLU A 151 9.46 -5.43 -12.40
N LYS A 152 10.56 -5.31 -11.66
CA LYS A 152 11.14 -6.38 -10.84
C LYS A 152 10.96 -6.07 -9.37
N LEU A 153 10.22 -6.93 -8.66
CA LEU A 153 10.02 -6.74 -7.22
C LEU A 153 11.35 -6.85 -6.46
N PRO A 154 11.63 -5.91 -5.54
CA PRO A 154 12.77 -6.05 -4.65
C PRO A 154 12.64 -7.32 -3.81
N ARG A 155 13.76 -8.02 -3.54
CA ARG A 155 13.77 -9.19 -2.65
C ARG A 155 13.26 -8.88 -1.24
N SER A 156 13.39 -7.61 -0.85
CA SER A 156 12.91 -7.04 0.40
C SER A 156 11.41 -6.83 0.49
N PHE A 157 10.64 -7.07 -0.59
CA PHE A 157 9.20 -6.86 -0.62
C PHE A 157 8.42 -8.14 -0.35
N TYR A 158 7.50 -8.07 0.60
CA TYR A 158 6.66 -9.17 1.03
C TYR A 158 5.20 -8.72 1.06
N ALA A 159 4.30 -9.58 0.60
CA ALA A 159 2.87 -9.37 0.66
C ALA A 159 2.17 -10.68 1.01
N GLU A 160 1.27 -10.62 1.98
CA GLU A 160 0.49 -11.74 2.47
C GLU A 160 -1.00 -11.39 2.49
N PHE A 161 -1.81 -12.30 1.98
CA PHE A 161 -3.27 -12.18 2.01
C PHE A 161 -3.79 -12.78 3.30
N LEU A 162 -4.50 -11.97 4.06
CA LEU A 162 -5.11 -12.33 5.33
C LEU A 162 -6.62 -12.55 5.15
N PRO A 163 -7.28 -13.25 6.09
CA PRO A 163 -8.73 -13.23 6.18
C PRO A 163 -9.27 -11.78 6.20
N PRO A 164 -10.45 -11.51 5.61
CA PRO A 164 -11.02 -10.18 5.61
C PRO A 164 -11.20 -9.64 7.03
N ALA A 165 -10.71 -8.43 7.29
CA ALA A 165 -10.94 -7.69 8.52
C ALA A 165 -12.17 -6.78 8.36
N PRO A 166 -12.93 -6.52 9.45
CA PRO A 166 -14.05 -5.60 9.39
C PRO A 166 -13.59 -4.16 9.13
N GLY A 167 -14.21 -3.52 8.14
CA GLY A 167 -14.04 -2.09 7.84
C GLY A 167 -12.93 -1.75 6.85
N LEU A 168 -12.94 -0.50 6.38
CA LEU A 168 -11.90 0.05 5.50
C LEU A 168 -10.83 0.74 6.36
N GLN A 169 -9.61 0.21 6.37
CA GLN A 169 -8.49 0.84 7.06
C GLN A 169 -7.50 1.41 6.04
N THR A 170 -6.97 2.60 6.33
CA THR A 170 -5.81 3.09 5.60
C THR A 170 -4.57 2.35 6.06
N PRO A 171 -3.64 2.01 5.16
CA PRO A 171 -2.46 1.32 5.61
C PRO A 171 -1.60 2.23 6.50
N ASN A 172 -1.29 1.78 7.71
CA ASN A 172 -0.42 2.47 8.64
C ASN A 172 1.00 1.93 8.50
N LEU A 173 2.00 2.81 8.63
CA LEU A 173 3.39 2.39 8.63
C LEU A 173 3.87 2.16 10.05
N GLU A 174 4.31 0.95 10.33
CA GLU A 174 5.09 0.66 11.54
C GLU A 174 6.56 0.52 11.15
N VAL A 175 7.41 1.33 11.80
CA VAL A 175 8.87 1.20 11.71
C VAL A 175 9.35 0.43 12.92
N LEU A 176 9.66 -0.84 12.72
CA LEU A 176 10.16 -1.71 13.78
C LEU A 176 11.69 -1.65 13.79
N ASN A 177 12.27 -1.21 14.92
CA ASN A 177 13.72 -1.23 15.15
C ASN A 177 14.06 -2.33 16.15
N LYS A 178 14.68 -3.43 15.72
CA LYS A 178 15.23 -4.43 16.64
C LYS A 178 16.67 -4.07 17.00
N LYS A 179 16.93 -3.81 18.29
CA LYS A 179 18.28 -3.64 18.83
C LYS A 179 19.11 -4.87 18.40
N ASN A 180 20.20 -4.63 17.66
CA ASN A 180 21.17 -5.60 17.10
C ASN A 180 21.01 -6.02 15.62
N THR A 181 20.03 -5.53 14.84
CA THR A 181 19.91 -5.95 13.42
C THR A 181 19.72 -4.85 12.38
N ASN A 182 19.57 -3.57 12.74
CA ASN A 182 19.37 -2.46 11.79
C ASN A 182 18.28 -2.74 10.73
N ILE A 183 17.29 -3.59 11.05
CA ILE A 183 16.18 -3.86 10.15
C ILE A 183 15.24 -2.66 10.27
N CYS A 184 15.13 -1.88 9.20
CA CYS A 184 14.06 -0.92 9.05
C CYS A 184 12.96 -1.60 8.24
N MET A 185 11.88 -1.99 8.91
CA MET A 185 10.71 -2.54 8.23
C MET A 185 9.68 -1.45 8.03
N ALA A 186 9.17 -1.35 6.82
CA ALA A 186 7.99 -0.59 6.48
C ALA A 186 6.83 -1.59 6.39
N VAL A 187 6.09 -1.80 7.47
CA VAL A 187 4.87 -2.63 7.45
C VAL A 187 3.71 -1.70 7.15
N ALA A 188 3.04 -1.89 6.01
CA ALA A 188 1.70 -1.39 5.78
C ALA A 188 0.72 -2.46 6.22
N SER A 189 0.23 -2.33 7.46
CA SER A 189 -0.94 -3.09 7.89
C SER A 189 -2.15 -2.54 7.16
N GLY A 190 -2.65 -3.28 6.17
CA GLY A 190 -4.04 -3.15 5.77
C GLY A 190 -4.33 -2.29 4.54
N TYR A 191 -4.08 -2.86 3.36
CA TYR A 191 -5.08 -2.66 2.30
C TYR A 191 -6.30 -3.53 2.67
N ASN A 192 -7.07 -3.07 3.67
CA ASN A 192 -8.18 -3.81 4.25
C ASN A 192 -9.47 -3.34 3.59
N LEU A 193 -9.94 -4.12 2.63
CA LEU A 193 -11.28 -4.03 2.11
C LEU A 193 -12.16 -5.03 2.88
N PRO A 194 -13.49 -4.81 2.94
CA PRO A 194 -14.40 -5.75 3.59
C PRO A 194 -14.33 -7.21 3.08
N TRP A 195 -13.79 -7.42 1.87
CA TRP A 195 -13.66 -8.72 1.21
C TRP A 195 -12.22 -9.19 1.01
N VAL A 196 -11.21 -8.36 1.31
CA VAL A 196 -9.80 -8.76 1.19
C VAL A 196 -8.94 -7.92 2.12
N SER A 197 -8.07 -8.58 2.88
CA SER A 197 -7.08 -7.91 3.74
C SER A 197 -5.69 -8.34 3.35
N ILE A 198 -4.77 -7.39 3.33
CA ILE A 198 -3.40 -7.61 2.88
C ILE A 198 -2.43 -6.95 3.83
N LYS A 199 -1.49 -7.75 4.31
CA LYS A 199 -0.30 -7.27 5.02
C LYS A 199 0.83 -7.12 4.02
N VAL A 200 1.39 -5.93 3.93
CA VAL A 200 2.52 -5.64 3.05
C VAL A 200 3.70 -5.19 3.90
N ALA A 201 4.87 -5.75 3.65
CA ALA A 201 6.09 -5.40 4.36
C ALA A 201 7.23 -5.14 3.38
N PHE A 202 8.09 -4.17 3.71
CA PHE A 202 9.34 -3.93 3.03
C PHE A 202 10.49 -3.84 4.03
N ALA A 203 11.52 -4.65 3.87
CA ALA A 203 12.62 -4.74 4.83
C ALA A 203 13.94 -4.18 4.28
N VAL A 204 14.56 -3.25 5.01
CA VAL A 204 15.93 -2.80 4.73
C VAL A 204 16.88 -3.53 5.65
N HIS A 205 17.91 -4.15 5.04
CA HIS A 205 18.94 -5.01 5.63
C HIS A 205 18.53 -6.45 5.95
N THR A 206 19.24 -7.35 5.27
CA THR A 206 19.10 -8.81 5.28
C THR A 206 20.08 -9.43 6.27
N SER A 207 19.56 -10.16 7.22
CA SER A 207 20.11 -11.46 7.60
C SER A 207 18.93 -12.40 7.86
N ALA A 208 19.17 -13.71 7.92
CA ALA A 208 18.19 -14.80 7.89
C ALA A 208 16.97 -14.71 8.86
N GLY A 209 16.90 -13.71 9.73
CA GLY A 209 15.82 -13.49 10.71
C GLY A 209 14.49 -12.99 10.15
N LEU A 210 14.38 -12.52 8.90
CA LEU A 210 13.11 -11.98 8.38
C LEU A 210 12.02 -13.06 8.22
N LEU A 211 12.40 -14.23 7.68
CA LEU A 211 11.50 -15.39 7.52
C LEU A 211 11.02 -15.92 8.88
N ASN A 212 11.94 -16.07 9.84
CA ASN A 212 11.60 -16.49 11.21
C ASN A 212 10.70 -15.49 11.94
N TRP A 213 10.87 -14.18 11.67
CA TRP A 213 10.03 -13.15 12.27
C TRP A 213 8.63 -13.08 11.67
N MET A 214 8.49 -13.16 10.34
CA MET A 214 7.16 -13.20 9.70
C MET A 214 6.31 -14.37 10.21
N GLN A 215 6.94 -15.49 10.58
CA GLN A 215 6.27 -16.63 11.21
C GLN A 215 5.88 -16.37 12.68
N THR A 216 6.62 -15.55 13.44
CA THR A 216 6.35 -15.29 14.87
C THR A 216 5.34 -14.17 15.12
N VAL A 217 5.20 -13.21 14.20
CA VAL A 217 4.21 -12.12 14.33
C VAL A 217 2.77 -12.61 14.10
N HIS A 218 2.60 -13.78 13.46
CA HIS A 218 1.31 -14.46 13.41
C HIS A 218 0.81 -14.95 14.78
N VAL A 219 1.68 -14.98 15.81
CA VAL A 219 1.38 -15.66 17.09
C VAL A 219 1.24 -14.70 18.29
N SER A 220 1.71 -13.45 18.21
CA SER A 220 1.87 -12.62 19.43
C SER A 220 0.94 -11.41 19.61
N ASP A 221 0.22 -10.95 18.58
CA ASP A 221 -0.62 -9.73 18.67
C ASP A 221 -2.15 -10.02 18.73
N LEU A 222 -2.56 -11.25 19.09
CA LEU A 222 -3.95 -11.58 19.42
C LEU A 222 -4.16 -11.86 20.93
N SER A 223 -3.16 -11.58 21.76
CA SER A 223 -3.24 -11.74 23.22
C SER A 223 -2.54 -10.60 23.95
N SER A 224 -3.08 -9.39 23.83
CA SER A 224 -2.91 -8.30 24.82
C SER A 224 -3.89 -7.17 24.53
#